data_AF-A0A6C0E7S7-F1
#
_entry.id   AF-A0A6C0E7S7-F1
#
_cell.length_a   1.000
_cell.length_b   1.000
_cell.length_c   1.000
_cell.angle_alpha   90.00
_cell.angle_beta   90.00
_cell.angle_gamma   90.00
#
_symmetry.space_group_name_H-M   'P 1'
#
loop_
_entity.id
_entity.type
_entity.pdbx_description
1 polymer ?
#
loop_
_entity_poly.entity_id
_entity_poly.type
_entity_poly.pdbx_seq_one_letter_code
_entity_poly.pdbx_strand_id
1 'polypeptide(L)'
;MYFIVTNDKHVYDYGSPSEEQLKSGLNISKFGDNFIICTPENVLSKINRFSHYIKPVIIPSYATVNICKNRNGFILTCKTIIVNDCIYDVHDHKVLIKLNIKITSGHYINVLAYNGNIEALKWCNTLGLPMTYFDGGFQSALGSSSINVLDWWKDSGLPVRHTASLVHVACSDGNIDLLSWLFRAGLFVSYTKNALNRASMNGRVDVLEWWKNSGLELKYDEDAIDGASENGHTDVLNWWLDSGLELMYSNISLDFASINGHTNVLHWWINSGLPLKYSVRALNEASRYCRINVLHWWKHSGLPLKYNEYALEGASENGHVAVLEWWKQSGLPLMYSEYALYSASINDHIDVLEWWKKSGLRLKYTRRTYEIKTLDEDVIKWWKNFLLLANNTLTIY
;
A
#
# COMPACT_ATOMS: atom_id res chain seq x y z
N MET A 1 12.88 9.73 -29.88
CA MET A 1 12.50 8.87 -28.74
C MET A 1 13.76 8.21 -28.19
N TYR A 2 13.79 7.98 -26.88
CA TYR A 2 14.89 7.36 -26.16
C TYR A 2 14.35 6.26 -25.21
N PHE A 3 15.25 5.54 -24.55
CA PHE A 3 15.03 4.48 -23.58
C PHE A 3 15.68 4.82 -22.23
N ILE A 4 15.46 4.00 -21.21
CA ILE A 4 16.20 3.93 -19.95
C ILE A 4 16.49 2.46 -19.68
N VAL A 5 17.71 2.12 -19.28
CA VAL A 5 18.19 0.77 -18.96
C VAL A 5 18.70 0.74 -17.51
N THR A 6 18.39 -0.33 -16.77
CA THR A 6 18.86 -0.57 -15.40
C THR A 6 19.00 -2.07 -15.10
N ASN A 7 19.68 -2.43 -14.02
CA ASN A 7 19.96 -3.80 -13.60
C ASN A 7 19.09 -4.25 -12.42
N ASP A 8 18.34 -3.31 -11.82
CA ASP A 8 17.50 -3.53 -10.65
C ASP A 8 16.02 -3.37 -11.03
N LYS A 9 15.17 -4.24 -10.49
CA LYS A 9 13.76 -4.37 -10.86
C LYS A 9 12.86 -3.36 -10.11
N HIS A 10 13.35 -2.77 -9.03
CA HIS A 10 12.52 -2.06 -8.04
C HIS A 10 12.68 -0.53 -8.04
N VAL A 11 13.52 0.05 -8.89
CA VAL A 11 13.85 1.50 -8.86
C VAL A 11 12.76 2.40 -9.50
N TYR A 12 11.53 1.91 -9.66
CA TYR A 12 10.43 2.65 -10.29
C TYR A 12 9.58 3.49 -9.32
N ASP A 13 9.71 3.27 -8.00
CA ASP A 13 8.85 3.90 -6.98
C ASP A 13 9.34 5.27 -6.46
N TYR A 14 10.58 5.69 -6.76
CA TYR A 14 11.11 7.01 -6.35
C TYR A 14 10.71 8.18 -7.27
N GLY A 15 9.51 8.12 -7.85
CA GLY A 15 8.90 9.19 -8.63
C GLY A 15 9.22 9.13 -10.13
N SER A 16 8.27 8.63 -10.92
CA SER A 16 8.24 8.89 -12.36
C SER A 16 7.99 10.39 -12.62
N PRO A 17 8.64 11.01 -13.64
CA PRO A 17 8.54 12.45 -13.88
C PRO A 17 7.11 12.89 -14.24
N SER A 18 6.70 14.04 -13.73
CA SER A 18 5.38 14.61 -14.00
C SER A 18 5.25 15.13 -15.45
N GLU A 19 4.01 15.26 -15.93
CA GLU A 19 3.75 15.80 -17.27
C GLU A 19 4.27 17.23 -17.47
N GLU A 20 4.36 18.04 -16.39
CA GLU A 20 5.01 19.35 -16.43
C GLU A 20 6.53 19.25 -16.54
N GLN A 21 7.18 18.32 -15.83
CA GLN A 21 8.63 18.10 -15.95
C GLN A 21 9.03 17.56 -17.33
N LEU A 22 8.14 16.81 -17.98
CA LEU A 22 8.31 16.37 -19.37
C LEU A 22 8.13 17.53 -20.38
N LYS A 23 7.35 18.56 -20.04
CA LYS A 23 7.21 19.81 -20.82
C LYS A 23 8.37 20.78 -20.58
N SER A 24 8.90 20.88 -19.35
CA SER A 24 9.99 21.82 -18.99
C SER A 24 11.40 21.28 -19.23
N GLY A 25 11.55 19.98 -19.48
CA GLY A 25 12.83 19.29 -19.59
C GLY A 25 13.23 18.55 -18.31
N LEU A 26 13.71 17.32 -18.49
CA LEU A 26 14.12 16.41 -17.41
C LEU A 26 15.50 16.77 -16.85
N ASN A 27 15.59 17.10 -15.56
CA ASN A 27 16.87 17.28 -14.89
C ASN A 27 17.39 15.96 -14.31
N ILE A 28 18.45 15.44 -14.92
CA ILE A 28 19.03 14.11 -14.68
C ILE A 28 19.90 14.01 -13.42
N SER A 29 20.32 15.11 -12.81
CA SER A 29 21.17 15.07 -11.59
C SER A 29 20.45 14.58 -10.32
N LYS A 30 19.13 14.32 -10.39
CA LYS A 30 18.31 13.77 -9.31
C LYS A 30 18.22 12.24 -9.29
N PHE A 31 18.73 11.54 -10.30
CA PHE A 31 18.72 10.08 -10.37
C PHE A 31 20.15 9.55 -10.26
N GLY A 32 20.39 8.66 -9.29
CA GLY A 32 21.73 8.09 -9.03
C GLY A 32 22.21 7.12 -10.13
N ASP A 33 23.43 6.61 -9.96
CA ASP A 33 24.26 5.92 -10.97
C ASP A 33 23.67 4.64 -11.62
N ASN A 34 22.47 4.21 -11.20
CA ASN A 34 21.84 2.94 -11.60
C ASN A 34 21.01 3.02 -12.91
N PHE A 35 21.08 4.13 -13.66
CA PHE A 35 20.27 4.34 -14.87
C PHE A 35 21.09 4.86 -16.07
N ILE A 36 20.77 4.35 -17.27
CA ILE A 36 21.37 4.81 -18.53
C ILE A 36 20.25 5.07 -19.54
N ILE A 37 20.12 6.30 -20.05
CA ILE A 37 19.16 6.62 -21.13
C ILE A 37 19.67 6.00 -22.46
N CYS A 38 18.84 5.70 -23.47
CA CYS A 38 19.31 5.08 -24.73
C CYS A 38 18.66 5.57 -26.03
N THR A 39 19.39 5.78 -27.12
CA THR A 39 18.78 6.00 -28.46
C THR A 39 18.27 4.67 -29.04
N PRO A 40 17.46 4.66 -30.13
CA PRO A 40 16.74 3.48 -30.62
C PRO A 40 17.53 2.20 -30.86
N GLU A 41 18.86 2.29 -30.86
CA GLU A 41 19.69 1.48 -31.70
C GLU A 41 20.79 0.71 -30.87
N ASN A 42 21.52 1.28 -29.88
CA ASN A 42 22.52 0.49 -29.06
C ASN A 42 21.83 -0.36 -27.97
N VAL A 43 20.50 -0.35 -27.87
CA VAL A 43 19.78 -1.20 -26.91
C VAL A 43 20.25 -2.66 -27.04
N LEU A 44 20.44 -3.12 -28.27
CA LEU A 44 20.87 -4.50 -28.57
C LEU A 44 22.38 -4.76 -28.38
N SER A 45 23.25 -3.73 -28.41
CA SER A 45 24.70 -3.93 -28.20
C SER A 45 25.10 -3.93 -26.72
N LYS A 46 24.24 -3.45 -25.82
CA LYS A 46 24.44 -3.47 -24.36
C LYS A 46 23.77 -4.65 -23.64
N ILE A 47 22.86 -5.40 -24.26
CA ILE A 47 22.24 -6.59 -23.66
C ILE A 47 23.10 -7.82 -24.00
N ASN A 48 23.99 -8.21 -23.10
CA ASN A 48 24.78 -9.44 -23.26
C ASN A 48 24.66 -10.33 -22.01
N ARG A 49 23.81 -11.36 -22.12
CA ARG A 49 23.38 -12.31 -21.08
C ARG A 49 22.44 -11.74 -19.99
N PHE A 50 21.63 -12.65 -19.45
CA PHE A 50 20.51 -12.46 -18.52
C PHE A 50 20.81 -11.50 -17.35
N SER A 51 20.07 -10.37 -17.20
CA SER A 51 19.81 -9.63 -15.92
C SER A 51 19.29 -8.16 -16.03
N HIS A 52 18.97 -7.59 -17.20
CA HIS A 52 18.73 -6.13 -17.34
C HIS A 52 17.27 -5.75 -17.76
N TYR A 53 16.78 -4.57 -17.36
CA TYR A 53 15.41 -4.03 -17.56
C TYR A 53 15.40 -2.70 -18.34
N ILE A 54 14.36 -2.43 -19.16
CA ILE A 54 14.35 -1.33 -20.16
C ILE A 54 12.97 -0.65 -20.32
N LYS A 55 12.91 0.70 -20.41
CA LYS A 55 11.67 1.51 -20.60
C LYS A 55 11.83 2.71 -21.58
N PRO A 56 10.93 2.98 -22.56
CA PRO A 56 11.05 4.11 -23.53
C PRO A 56 10.31 5.43 -23.19
N VAL A 57 10.76 6.56 -23.78
CA VAL A 57 10.41 7.98 -23.45
C VAL A 57 10.54 8.97 -24.64
N ILE A 58 9.63 9.94 -24.83
CA ILE A 58 9.74 11.10 -25.77
C ILE A 58 10.32 12.35 -25.10
N ILE A 59 11.15 13.12 -25.83
CA ILE A 59 11.86 14.31 -25.35
C ILE A 59 11.93 15.40 -26.46
N PRO A 60 11.71 16.72 -26.17
CA PRO A 60 11.79 17.83 -27.14
C PRO A 60 13.18 18.14 -27.72
N SER A 61 13.23 18.95 -28.80
CA SER A 61 14.48 19.30 -29.52
C SER A 61 15.46 20.21 -28.77
N TYR A 62 15.00 20.94 -27.75
CA TYR A 62 15.82 21.76 -26.85
C TYR A 62 16.12 21.07 -25.51
N ALA A 63 15.68 19.82 -25.32
CA ALA A 63 15.92 19.06 -24.10
C ALA A 63 17.10 18.08 -24.29
N THR A 64 18.03 18.10 -23.32
CA THR A 64 19.26 17.28 -23.32
C THR A 64 18.98 15.82 -22.97
N VAL A 65 19.70 14.86 -23.58
CA VAL A 65 19.36 13.43 -23.49
C VAL A 65 20.58 12.49 -23.52
N ASN A 66 20.53 11.34 -22.81
CA ASN A 66 21.71 10.49 -22.54
C ASN A 66 21.69 8.99 -23.01
N ILE A 67 21.16 8.69 -24.22
CA ILE A 67 21.82 7.97 -25.37
C ILE A 67 22.45 6.53 -25.26
N CYS A 68 22.24 5.61 -26.25
CA CYS A 68 23.24 5.12 -27.27
C CYS A 68 22.66 4.39 -28.59
N LYS A 69 23.43 4.27 -29.72
CA LYS A 69 23.05 4.15 -31.20
C LYS A 69 23.34 2.79 -32.00
N ASN A 70 22.98 2.54 -33.29
CA ASN A 70 23.14 1.32 -34.21
C ASN A 70 22.02 0.24 -34.50
N ARG A 71 21.42 0.08 -35.71
CA ARG A 71 21.74 0.63 -37.05
C ARG A 71 20.57 1.14 -37.92
N ASN A 72 19.31 0.77 -37.65
CA ASN A 72 18.17 1.01 -38.56
C ASN A 72 16.98 1.70 -37.85
N GLY A 73 17.22 2.74 -37.03
CA GLY A 73 16.34 3.11 -35.92
C GLY A 73 15.00 3.80 -36.24
N PHE A 74 13.97 3.42 -35.46
CA PHE A 74 12.89 4.25 -34.88
C PHE A 74 12.29 3.50 -33.65
N ILE A 75 11.63 4.18 -32.68
CA ILE A 75 10.95 3.56 -31.50
C ILE A 75 9.59 4.23 -31.27
N LEU A 76 8.66 3.52 -30.62
CA LEU A 76 7.38 4.08 -30.15
C LEU A 76 6.88 3.53 -28.78
N THR A 77 6.91 4.38 -27.73
CA THR A 77 6.00 4.39 -26.57
C THR A 77 5.80 5.82 -26.05
N CYS A 78 4.57 6.31 -26.17
CA CYS A 78 4.11 7.62 -25.72
C CYS A 78 2.63 7.70 -26.10
N LYS A 79 1.74 8.19 -25.22
CA LYS A 79 0.31 8.35 -25.55
C LYS A 79 0.10 9.23 -26.79
N THR A 80 1.03 10.15 -27.05
CA THR A 80 1.00 11.07 -28.18
C THR A 80 2.31 11.08 -28.97
N ILE A 81 2.22 11.24 -30.29
CA ILE A 81 3.32 11.64 -31.18
C ILE A 81 3.09 13.09 -31.59
N ILE A 82 4.17 13.87 -31.69
CA ILE A 82 4.11 15.21 -32.26
C ILE A 82 4.81 15.17 -33.63
N VAL A 83 4.12 15.60 -34.69
CA VAL A 83 4.67 15.73 -36.04
C VAL A 83 4.24 17.08 -36.61
N ASN A 84 5.21 17.94 -36.94
CA ASN A 84 4.99 19.29 -37.49
C ASN A 84 3.96 20.08 -36.64
N ASP A 85 4.26 20.22 -35.35
CA ASP A 85 3.45 20.89 -34.31
C ASP A 85 2.01 20.34 -34.09
N CYS A 86 1.61 19.31 -34.85
CA CYS A 86 0.37 18.59 -34.65
C CYS A 86 0.58 17.43 -33.66
N ILE A 87 -0.29 17.35 -32.65
CA ILE A 87 -0.30 16.26 -31.66
C ILE A 87 -1.27 15.17 -32.13
N TYR A 88 -0.80 13.92 -32.11
CA TYR A 88 -1.52 12.74 -32.59
C TYR A 88 -1.58 11.66 -31.51
N ASP A 89 -2.75 11.10 -31.23
CA ASP A 89 -2.91 9.98 -30.28
C ASP A 89 -2.47 8.65 -30.93
N VAL A 90 -1.58 7.90 -30.27
CA VAL A 90 -1.10 6.60 -30.79
C VAL A 90 -2.10 5.47 -30.61
N HIS A 91 -3.14 5.66 -29.80
CA HIS A 91 -4.20 4.69 -29.58
C HIS A 91 -5.30 4.76 -30.65
N ASP A 92 -5.34 5.84 -31.44
CA ASP A 92 -6.15 5.88 -32.66
C ASP A 92 -5.43 5.13 -33.79
N HIS A 93 -5.98 3.98 -34.18
CA HIS A 93 -5.47 3.21 -35.31
C HIS A 93 -5.45 4.01 -36.63
N LYS A 94 -6.34 5.01 -36.81
CA LYS A 94 -6.35 5.87 -38.00
C LYS A 94 -5.12 6.77 -38.04
N VAL A 95 -4.62 7.22 -36.89
CA VAL A 95 -3.33 7.93 -36.77
C VAL A 95 -2.19 7.01 -37.19
N LEU A 96 -2.16 5.77 -36.70
CA LEU A 96 -1.10 4.82 -37.04
C LEU A 96 -1.06 4.51 -38.54
N ILE A 97 -2.24 4.36 -39.18
CA ILE A 97 -2.37 4.21 -40.64
C ILE A 97 -1.87 5.48 -41.34
N LYS A 98 -2.34 6.68 -40.94
CA LYS A 98 -1.98 7.98 -41.54
C LYS A 98 -0.46 8.23 -41.49
N LEU A 99 0.20 7.82 -40.41
CA LEU A 99 1.63 8.01 -40.18
C LEU A 99 2.48 6.79 -40.62
N ASN A 100 1.87 5.76 -41.23
CA ASN A 100 2.51 4.52 -41.65
C ASN A 100 3.34 3.82 -40.56
N ILE A 101 2.80 3.79 -39.34
CA ILE A 101 3.47 3.25 -38.15
C ILE A 101 3.24 1.74 -38.05
N LYS A 102 4.33 0.97 -38.04
CA LYS A 102 4.29 -0.48 -37.83
C LYS A 102 4.31 -0.83 -36.34
N ILE A 103 3.31 -1.58 -35.88
CA ILE A 103 3.30 -2.17 -34.53
C ILE A 103 4.21 -3.41 -34.52
N THR A 104 5.10 -3.47 -33.53
CA THR A 104 6.09 -4.57 -33.37
C THR A 104 6.10 -5.20 -31.98
N SER A 105 5.30 -4.69 -31.04
CA SER A 105 5.25 -5.15 -29.64
C SER A 105 3.82 -5.46 -29.22
N GLY A 106 3.60 -6.66 -28.67
CA GLY A 106 2.32 -7.03 -28.08
C GLY A 106 1.96 -6.22 -26.82
N HIS A 107 2.91 -5.49 -26.22
CA HIS A 107 2.60 -4.54 -25.15
C HIS A 107 1.62 -3.45 -25.60
N TYR A 108 1.61 -3.08 -26.89
CA TYR A 108 0.63 -2.15 -27.44
C TYR A 108 -0.80 -2.69 -27.28
N ILE A 109 -1.02 -3.98 -27.48
CA ILE A 109 -2.32 -4.65 -27.31
C ILE A 109 -2.76 -4.60 -25.84
N ASN A 110 -1.84 -4.82 -24.90
CA ASN A 110 -2.12 -4.70 -23.47
C ASN A 110 -2.58 -3.28 -23.09
N VAL A 111 -1.91 -2.24 -23.60
CA VAL A 111 -2.28 -0.84 -23.34
C VAL A 111 -3.63 -0.49 -23.98
N LEU A 112 -3.91 -0.96 -25.20
CA LEU A 112 -5.22 -0.78 -25.82
C LEU A 112 -6.34 -1.47 -25.03
N ALA A 113 -6.09 -2.69 -24.53
CA ALA A 113 -7.04 -3.46 -23.74
C ALA A 113 -7.27 -2.86 -22.34
N TYR A 114 -6.22 -2.35 -21.70
CA TYR A 114 -6.33 -1.60 -20.45
C TYR A 114 -7.17 -0.31 -20.63
N ASN A 115 -6.95 0.42 -21.72
CA ASN A 115 -7.63 1.69 -22.00
C ASN A 115 -9.01 1.56 -22.68
N GLY A 116 -9.56 0.35 -22.85
CA GLY A 116 -10.88 0.17 -23.49
C GLY A 116 -10.93 0.40 -25.01
N ASN A 117 -9.80 0.46 -25.71
CA ASN A 117 -9.69 0.90 -27.12
C ASN A 117 -10.08 -0.18 -28.14
N ILE A 118 -11.36 -0.57 -28.14
CA ILE A 118 -11.90 -1.70 -28.91
C ILE A 118 -11.67 -1.61 -30.41
N GLU A 119 -11.89 -0.45 -31.03
CA GLU A 119 -11.73 -0.33 -32.50
C GLU A 119 -10.28 -0.51 -32.93
N ALA A 120 -9.32 -0.05 -32.11
CA ALA A 120 -7.91 -0.31 -32.34
C ALA A 120 -7.54 -1.79 -32.08
N LEU A 121 -8.15 -2.46 -31.10
CA LEU A 121 -7.96 -3.89 -30.85
C LEU A 121 -8.53 -4.77 -31.97
N LYS A 122 -9.74 -4.45 -32.48
CA LYS A 122 -10.35 -5.07 -33.66
C LYS A 122 -9.41 -4.95 -34.85
N TRP A 123 -8.88 -3.75 -35.12
CA TRP A 123 -7.91 -3.53 -36.18
C TRP A 123 -6.62 -4.34 -35.97
N CYS A 124 -6.05 -4.36 -34.76
CA CYS A 124 -4.90 -5.21 -34.43
C CYS A 124 -5.16 -6.70 -34.70
N ASN A 125 -6.37 -7.19 -34.39
CA ASN A 125 -6.78 -8.57 -34.67
C ASN A 125 -6.90 -8.83 -36.18
N THR A 126 -7.45 -7.90 -36.98
CA THR A 126 -7.49 -8.04 -38.45
C THR A 126 -6.12 -8.08 -39.11
N LEU A 127 -5.10 -7.49 -38.48
CA LEU A 127 -3.71 -7.56 -38.92
C LEU A 127 -2.99 -8.86 -38.52
N GLY A 128 -3.65 -9.76 -37.79
CA GLY A 128 -3.02 -10.99 -37.27
C GLY A 128 -1.94 -10.72 -36.21
N LEU A 129 -1.99 -9.59 -35.51
CA LEU A 129 -1.05 -9.31 -34.41
C LEU A 129 -1.29 -10.28 -33.24
N PRO A 130 -0.24 -10.65 -32.47
CA PRO A 130 -0.35 -11.66 -31.42
C PRO A 130 -1.14 -11.13 -30.20
N MET A 131 -2.46 -11.26 -30.25
CA MET A 131 -3.40 -10.76 -29.23
C MET A 131 -3.12 -11.30 -27.81
N THR A 132 -2.55 -12.51 -27.71
CA THR A 132 -2.22 -13.18 -26.44
C THR A 132 -0.73 -13.08 -26.08
N TYR A 133 0.00 -12.09 -26.58
CA TYR A 133 1.41 -11.89 -26.21
C TYR A 133 1.55 -11.67 -24.70
N PHE A 134 2.32 -12.55 -24.03
CA PHE A 134 2.40 -12.66 -22.56
C PHE A 134 1.04 -12.85 -21.84
N ASP A 135 0.02 -13.43 -22.52
CA ASP A 135 -1.37 -13.53 -22.06
C ASP A 135 -2.00 -12.18 -21.63
N GLY A 136 -1.35 -11.06 -21.99
CA GLY A 136 -1.52 -9.80 -21.28
C GLY A 136 -2.74 -8.98 -21.66
N GLY A 137 -3.24 -9.08 -22.89
CA GLY A 137 -4.34 -8.22 -23.37
C GLY A 137 -5.64 -8.45 -22.61
N PHE A 138 -6.12 -9.70 -22.57
CA PHE A 138 -7.31 -10.06 -21.78
C PHE A 138 -7.12 -9.73 -20.30
N GLN A 139 -5.97 -10.09 -19.70
CA GLN A 139 -5.67 -9.78 -18.30
C GLN A 139 -5.61 -8.26 -18.02
N SER A 140 -5.23 -7.44 -19.00
CA SER A 140 -5.22 -5.98 -18.90
C SER A 140 -6.63 -5.40 -18.96
N ALA A 141 -7.50 -5.95 -19.81
CA ALA A 141 -8.92 -5.60 -19.83
C ALA A 141 -9.65 -6.04 -18.56
N LEU A 142 -9.26 -7.16 -17.95
CA LEU A 142 -9.75 -7.59 -16.64
C LEU A 142 -9.29 -6.61 -15.55
N GLY A 143 -7.99 -6.28 -15.51
CA GLY A 143 -7.42 -5.36 -14.52
C GLY A 143 -7.95 -3.92 -14.61
N SER A 144 -8.35 -3.46 -15.79
CA SER A 144 -9.05 -2.17 -15.97
C SER A 144 -10.58 -2.27 -15.93
N SER A 145 -11.12 -3.49 -15.85
CA SER A 145 -12.57 -3.76 -15.95
C SER A 145 -13.22 -3.17 -17.21
N SER A 146 -12.51 -3.22 -18.33
CA SER A 146 -13.00 -2.78 -19.64
C SER A 146 -14.02 -3.79 -20.21
N ILE A 147 -15.24 -3.81 -19.64
CA ILE A 147 -16.30 -4.79 -19.94
C ILE A 147 -16.53 -4.96 -21.46
N ASN A 148 -16.64 -3.86 -22.20
CA ASN A 148 -16.84 -3.88 -23.64
C ASN A 148 -15.67 -4.54 -24.41
N VAL A 149 -14.43 -4.48 -23.88
CA VAL A 149 -13.27 -5.24 -24.43
C VAL A 149 -13.39 -6.72 -24.07
N LEU A 150 -13.80 -7.04 -22.85
CA LEU A 150 -13.96 -8.42 -22.37
C LEU A 150 -15.03 -9.19 -23.15
N ASP A 151 -16.17 -8.55 -23.42
CA ASP A 151 -17.23 -9.10 -24.28
C ASP A 151 -16.70 -9.35 -25.70
N TRP A 152 -16.11 -8.33 -26.34
CA TRP A 152 -15.51 -8.47 -27.68
C TRP A 152 -14.42 -9.57 -27.73
N TRP A 153 -13.60 -9.69 -26.69
CA TRP A 153 -12.53 -10.70 -26.62
C TRP A 153 -13.10 -12.12 -26.57
N LYS A 154 -14.17 -12.32 -25.80
CA LYS A 154 -14.89 -13.59 -25.70
C LYS A 154 -15.58 -13.95 -27.03
N ASP A 155 -16.27 -12.99 -27.64
CA ASP A 155 -16.96 -13.18 -28.93
C ASP A 155 -15.99 -13.43 -30.09
N SER A 156 -14.76 -12.92 -30.00
CA SER A 156 -13.70 -13.15 -31.00
C SER A 156 -13.11 -14.56 -30.99
N GLY A 157 -13.53 -15.44 -30.07
CA GLY A 157 -12.98 -16.79 -29.93
C GLY A 157 -11.52 -16.83 -29.47
N LEU A 158 -10.99 -15.71 -28.96
CA LEU A 158 -9.63 -15.61 -28.46
C LEU A 158 -9.49 -16.37 -27.12
N PRO A 159 -8.29 -16.92 -26.80
CA PRO A 159 -8.07 -17.60 -25.53
C PRO A 159 -8.40 -16.72 -24.31
N VAL A 160 -9.23 -17.27 -23.42
CA VAL A 160 -9.60 -16.67 -22.13
C VAL A 160 -8.81 -17.37 -21.03
N ARG A 161 -8.01 -16.59 -20.29
CA ARG A 161 -7.24 -17.05 -19.11
C ARG A 161 -7.50 -16.06 -17.96
N HIS A 162 -7.79 -16.57 -16.77
CA HIS A 162 -8.01 -15.77 -15.57
C HIS A 162 -7.58 -16.59 -14.34
N THR A 163 -7.47 -15.94 -13.18
CA THR A 163 -7.03 -16.54 -11.92
C THR A 163 -7.98 -16.20 -10.77
N ALA A 164 -8.02 -17.04 -9.73
CA ALA A 164 -8.78 -16.77 -8.50
C ALA A 164 -8.47 -15.40 -7.87
N SER A 165 -7.21 -14.95 -7.99
CA SER A 165 -6.77 -13.65 -7.50
C SER A 165 -7.53 -12.48 -8.12
N LEU A 166 -8.08 -12.62 -9.33
CA LEU A 166 -8.89 -11.56 -9.95
C LEU A 166 -10.22 -11.38 -9.22
N VAL A 167 -10.89 -12.46 -8.82
CA VAL A 167 -12.12 -12.38 -8.01
C VAL A 167 -11.80 -11.67 -6.70
N HIS A 168 -10.68 -12.03 -6.05
CA HIS A 168 -10.24 -11.37 -4.81
C HIS A 168 -9.92 -9.88 -4.98
N VAL A 169 -9.33 -9.48 -6.11
CA VAL A 169 -9.05 -8.06 -6.44
C VAL A 169 -10.35 -7.32 -6.70
N ALA A 170 -11.24 -7.86 -7.54
CA ALA A 170 -12.55 -7.26 -7.82
C ALA A 170 -13.39 -7.07 -6.54
N CYS A 171 -13.32 -8.02 -5.60
CA CYS A 171 -13.96 -7.89 -4.29
C CYS A 171 -13.30 -6.83 -3.39
N SER A 172 -11.97 -6.67 -3.46
CA SER A 172 -11.21 -5.66 -2.71
C SER A 172 -11.51 -4.24 -3.23
N ASP A 173 -11.66 -4.10 -4.55
CA ASP A 173 -11.76 -2.81 -5.23
C ASP A 173 -13.20 -2.27 -5.32
N GLY A 174 -14.22 -3.09 -4.99
CA GLY A 174 -15.63 -2.72 -5.13
C GLY A 174 -16.19 -2.93 -6.54
N ASN A 175 -15.59 -3.82 -7.33
CA ASN A 175 -15.83 -3.89 -8.76
C ASN A 175 -16.99 -4.84 -9.13
N ILE A 176 -18.21 -4.38 -8.87
CA ILE A 176 -19.46 -5.10 -9.13
C ILE A 176 -19.63 -5.46 -10.61
N ASP A 177 -19.19 -4.60 -11.54
CA ASP A 177 -19.30 -4.85 -12.98
C ASP A 177 -18.43 -6.02 -13.42
N LEU A 178 -17.18 -6.08 -12.96
CA LEU A 178 -16.27 -7.20 -13.24
C LEU A 178 -16.74 -8.50 -12.58
N LEU A 179 -17.22 -8.45 -11.33
CA LEU A 179 -17.81 -9.61 -10.66
C LEU A 179 -19.03 -10.13 -11.44
N SER A 180 -19.95 -9.24 -11.81
CA SER A 180 -21.14 -9.58 -12.60
C SER A 180 -20.79 -10.12 -13.99
N TRP A 181 -19.74 -9.57 -14.63
CA TRP A 181 -19.25 -10.06 -15.91
C TRP A 181 -18.65 -11.46 -15.79
N LEU A 182 -17.74 -11.69 -14.83
CA LEU A 182 -17.13 -12.99 -14.56
C LEU A 182 -18.20 -14.06 -14.24
N PHE A 183 -19.25 -13.69 -13.50
CA PHE A 183 -20.37 -14.57 -13.17
C PHE A 183 -21.16 -14.98 -14.42
N ARG A 184 -21.66 -14.00 -15.19
CA ARG A 184 -22.36 -14.25 -16.47
C ARG A 184 -21.48 -14.99 -17.48
N ALA A 185 -20.17 -14.77 -17.43
CA ALA A 185 -19.23 -15.39 -18.35
C ALA A 185 -18.94 -16.87 -18.04
N GLY A 186 -19.34 -17.38 -16.86
CA GLY A 186 -19.02 -18.73 -16.39
C GLY A 186 -17.57 -18.85 -15.86
N LEU A 187 -16.97 -17.74 -15.45
CA LEU A 187 -15.55 -17.64 -15.07
C LEU A 187 -15.32 -17.58 -13.55
N PHE A 188 -16.30 -17.96 -12.74
CA PHE A 188 -16.11 -18.21 -11.29
C PHE A 188 -15.55 -19.63 -11.05
N VAL A 189 -14.44 -19.97 -11.70
CA VAL A 189 -13.88 -21.34 -11.65
C VAL A 189 -13.18 -21.62 -10.31
N SER A 190 -12.66 -20.60 -9.63
CA SER A 190 -12.10 -20.74 -8.28
C SER A 190 -12.08 -19.42 -7.50
N TYR A 191 -12.47 -19.48 -6.22
CA TYR A 191 -12.34 -18.40 -5.24
C TYR A 191 -12.23 -19.01 -3.83
N THR A 192 -11.87 -18.19 -2.85
CA THR A 192 -11.61 -18.58 -1.46
C THR A 192 -12.15 -17.51 -0.51
N LYS A 193 -12.07 -17.76 0.81
CA LYS A 193 -12.44 -16.81 1.87
C LYS A 193 -11.94 -15.36 1.67
N ASN A 194 -10.78 -15.21 1.03
CA ASN A 194 -10.19 -13.91 0.69
C ASN A 194 -11.10 -13.00 -0.16
N ALA A 195 -12.16 -13.52 -0.81
CA ALA A 195 -13.15 -12.70 -1.50
C ALA A 195 -13.95 -11.83 -0.51
N LEU A 196 -14.70 -12.45 0.39
CA LEU A 196 -15.52 -11.75 1.40
C LEU A 196 -14.67 -11.08 2.48
N ASN A 197 -13.54 -11.69 2.86
CA ASN A 197 -12.62 -11.08 3.81
C ASN A 197 -12.08 -9.74 3.28
N ARG A 198 -11.59 -9.69 2.02
CA ARG A 198 -11.10 -8.43 1.43
C ARG A 198 -12.20 -7.42 1.15
N ALA A 199 -13.40 -7.87 0.74
CA ALA A 199 -14.55 -6.98 0.62
C ALA A 199 -14.84 -6.28 1.97
N SER A 200 -14.81 -7.04 3.07
CA SER A 200 -15.05 -6.52 4.42
C SER A 200 -13.93 -5.58 4.89
N MET A 201 -12.66 -5.96 4.69
CA MET A 201 -11.49 -5.14 5.01
C MET A 201 -11.44 -3.79 4.26
N ASN A 202 -12.09 -3.68 3.10
CA ASN A 202 -12.05 -2.48 2.25
C ASN A 202 -13.39 -1.72 2.19
N GLY A 203 -14.33 -2.00 3.10
CA GLY A 203 -15.59 -1.24 3.19
C GLY A 203 -16.60 -1.54 2.08
N ARG A 204 -16.53 -2.71 1.43
CA ARG A 204 -17.30 -3.04 0.22
C ARG A 204 -18.65 -3.70 0.53
N VAL A 205 -19.55 -2.96 1.17
CA VAL A 205 -20.92 -3.42 1.48
C VAL A 205 -21.69 -3.84 0.21
N ASP A 206 -21.47 -3.13 -0.89
CA ASP A 206 -22.00 -3.43 -2.22
C ASP A 206 -21.54 -4.82 -2.75
N VAL A 207 -20.27 -5.15 -2.56
CA VAL A 207 -19.72 -6.47 -2.91
C VAL A 207 -20.30 -7.56 -2.03
N LEU A 208 -20.39 -7.33 -0.71
CA LEU A 208 -20.97 -8.29 0.23
C LEU A 208 -22.44 -8.59 -0.13
N GLU A 209 -23.21 -7.56 -0.45
CA GLU A 209 -24.60 -7.71 -0.91
C GLU A 209 -24.70 -8.39 -2.29
N TRP A 210 -23.80 -8.09 -3.23
CA TRP A 210 -23.71 -8.81 -4.50
C TRP A 210 -23.46 -10.30 -4.29
N TRP A 211 -22.53 -10.67 -3.42
CA TRP A 211 -22.24 -12.07 -3.09
C TRP A 211 -23.46 -12.76 -2.48
N LYS A 212 -24.12 -12.14 -1.50
CA LYS A 212 -25.33 -12.66 -0.85
C LYS A 212 -26.45 -12.98 -1.86
N ASN A 213 -26.60 -12.15 -2.89
CA ASN A 213 -27.62 -12.32 -3.94
C ASN A 213 -27.15 -13.15 -5.15
N SER A 214 -25.86 -13.46 -5.27
CA SER A 214 -25.29 -14.19 -6.43
C SER A 214 -25.69 -15.67 -6.51
N GLY A 215 -26.13 -16.27 -5.40
CA GLY A 215 -26.32 -17.72 -5.28
C GLY A 215 -25.02 -18.54 -5.22
N LEU A 216 -23.85 -17.88 -5.15
CA LEU A 216 -22.56 -18.52 -4.91
C LEU A 216 -22.39 -18.91 -3.43
N GLU A 217 -21.54 -19.90 -3.17
CA GLU A 217 -21.16 -20.32 -1.82
C GLU A 217 -20.39 -19.21 -1.07
N LEU A 218 -20.94 -18.72 0.03
CA LEU A 218 -20.33 -17.66 0.83
C LEU A 218 -19.17 -18.21 1.67
N LYS A 219 -17.93 -17.90 1.28
CA LYS A 219 -16.69 -18.31 1.97
C LYS A 219 -16.10 -17.11 2.69
N TYR A 220 -15.99 -17.20 4.01
CA TYR A 220 -15.43 -16.18 4.90
C TYR A 220 -14.97 -16.83 6.22
N ASP A 221 -14.26 -16.09 7.04
CA ASP A 221 -13.93 -16.43 8.43
C ASP A 221 -13.67 -15.17 9.27
N GLU A 222 -13.03 -15.31 10.44
CA GLU A 222 -12.80 -14.26 11.43
C GLU A 222 -12.16 -12.98 10.83
N ASP A 223 -11.27 -13.14 9.84
CA ASP A 223 -10.61 -12.04 9.11
C ASP A 223 -11.62 -11.04 8.50
N ALA A 224 -12.86 -11.43 8.21
CA ALA A 224 -13.87 -10.53 7.64
C ALA A 224 -14.32 -9.46 8.64
N ILE A 225 -14.70 -9.85 9.85
CA ILE A 225 -15.17 -8.93 10.90
C ILE A 225 -13.98 -8.30 11.64
N ASP A 226 -12.90 -9.06 11.89
CA ASP A 226 -11.66 -8.53 12.45
C ASP A 226 -11.03 -7.48 11.52
N GLY A 227 -11.00 -7.75 10.21
CA GLY A 227 -10.47 -6.83 9.19
C GLY A 227 -11.35 -5.60 8.93
N ALA A 228 -12.68 -5.73 9.02
CA ALA A 228 -13.58 -4.57 8.99
C ALA A 228 -13.38 -3.66 10.22
N SER A 229 -13.15 -4.26 11.40
CA SER A 229 -12.84 -3.54 12.63
C SER A 229 -11.47 -2.86 12.58
N GLU A 230 -10.46 -3.55 12.02
CA GLU A 230 -9.11 -3.03 11.80
C GLU A 230 -9.10 -1.77 10.93
N ASN A 231 -9.95 -1.69 9.90
CA ASN A 231 -9.95 -0.61 8.91
C ASN A 231 -11.06 0.44 9.14
N GLY A 232 -11.84 0.33 10.23
CA GLY A 232 -12.77 1.37 10.64
C GLY A 232 -14.20 1.28 10.05
N HIS A 233 -14.54 0.18 9.37
CA HIS A 233 -15.73 0.02 8.53
C HIS A 233 -16.98 -0.41 9.32
N THR A 234 -17.58 0.52 10.07
CA THR A 234 -18.82 0.26 10.85
C THR A 234 -20.05 -0.06 9.99
N ASP A 235 -20.06 0.36 8.74
CA ASP A 235 -21.06 0.02 7.71
C ASP A 235 -20.99 -1.46 7.31
N VAL A 236 -19.78 -2.00 7.11
CA VAL A 236 -19.57 -3.44 6.93
C VAL A 236 -19.93 -4.23 8.19
N LEU A 237 -19.60 -3.72 9.38
CA LEU A 237 -19.97 -4.38 10.64
C LEU A 237 -21.50 -4.44 10.82
N ASN A 238 -22.23 -3.38 10.48
CA ASN A 238 -23.69 -3.40 10.40
C ASN A 238 -24.18 -4.44 9.37
N TRP A 239 -23.62 -4.46 8.16
CA TRP A 239 -24.03 -5.44 7.14
C TRP A 239 -23.85 -6.88 7.64
N TRP A 240 -22.73 -7.20 8.30
CA TRP A 240 -22.53 -8.53 8.89
C TRP A 240 -23.59 -8.84 9.96
N LEU A 241 -23.85 -7.91 10.88
CA LEU A 241 -24.86 -8.06 11.93
C LEU A 241 -26.27 -8.30 11.37
N ASP A 242 -26.66 -7.57 10.32
CA ASP A 242 -27.96 -7.65 9.65
C ASP A 242 -28.02 -8.78 8.59
N SER A 243 -26.89 -9.41 8.26
CA SER A 243 -26.81 -10.35 7.13
C SER A 243 -27.62 -11.64 7.34
N GLY A 244 -27.77 -12.07 8.59
CA GLY A 244 -28.26 -13.42 8.97
C GLY A 244 -27.21 -14.52 8.86
N LEU A 245 -25.93 -14.18 8.61
CA LEU A 245 -24.80 -15.10 8.55
C LEU A 245 -24.19 -15.33 9.94
N GLU A 246 -23.34 -16.35 10.09
CA GLU A 246 -22.62 -16.62 11.33
C GLU A 246 -21.56 -15.55 11.59
N LEU A 247 -21.58 -14.94 12.78
CA LEU A 247 -20.65 -13.87 13.15
C LEU A 247 -19.34 -14.45 13.72
N MET A 248 -18.38 -14.72 12.85
CA MET A 248 -17.01 -15.14 13.20
C MET A 248 -16.11 -13.92 13.42
N TYR A 249 -15.52 -13.81 14.62
CA TYR A 249 -14.57 -12.75 15.00
C TYR A 249 -13.77 -13.15 16.24
N SER A 250 -12.55 -12.62 16.39
CA SER A 250 -11.65 -12.93 17.50
C SER A 250 -11.48 -11.74 18.46
N ASN A 251 -10.45 -11.75 19.32
CA ASN A 251 -10.06 -10.54 20.07
C ASN A 251 -9.36 -9.49 19.19
N ILE A 252 -8.97 -9.85 17.96
CA ILE A 252 -8.26 -8.98 17.04
C ILE A 252 -9.15 -7.80 16.63
N SER A 253 -10.47 -7.98 16.46
CA SER A 253 -11.42 -6.89 16.20
C SER A 253 -11.22 -5.65 17.08
N LEU A 254 -11.30 -5.79 18.40
CA LEU A 254 -11.17 -4.68 19.36
C LEU A 254 -9.72 -4.25 19.57
N ASP A 255 -8.76 -5.19 19.49
CA ASP A 255 -7.34 -4.89 19.61
C ASP A 255 -6.88 -4.01 18.42
N PHE A 256 -7.20 -4.38 17.17
CA PHE A 256 -6.84 -3.60 15.98
C PHE A 256 -7.63 -2.29 15.82
N ALA A 257 -8.92 -2.26 16.16
CA ALA A 257 -9.67 -1.01 16.23
C ALA A 257 -9.01 -0.01 17.20
N SER A 258 -8.43 -0.51 18.30
CA SER A 258 -7.66 0.32 19.25
C SER A 258 -6.31 0.76 18.68
N ILE A 259 -5.58 -0.14 18.01
CA ILE A 259 -4.28 0.13 17.36
C ILE A 259 -4.39 1.20 16.27
N ASN A 260 -5.43 1.15 15.44
CA ASN A 260 -5.63 2.06 14.31
C ASN A 260 -6.40 3.35 14.67
N GLY A 261 -6.86 3.48 15.92
CA GLY A 261 -7.47 4.72 16.41
C GLY A 261 -8.98 4.84 16.19
N HIS A 262 -9.66 3.75 15.78
CA HIS A 262 -11.05 3.72 15.35
C HIS A 262 -12.03 3.68 16.53
N THR A 263 -12.14 4.79 17.26
CA THR A 263 -13.12 4.93 18.37
C THR A 263 -14.57 4.76 17.91
N ASN A 264 -14.89 5.01 16.64
CA ASN A 264 -16.19 4.69 16.04
C ASN A 264 -16.48 3.18 16.04
N VAL A 265 -15.49 2.35 15.72
CA VAL A 265 -15.61 0.88 15.78
C VAL A 265 -15.69 0.40 17.23
N LEU A 266 -14.90 0.97 18.15
CA LEU A 266 -15.02 0.66 19.58
C LEU A 266 -16.42 1.00 20.12
N HIS A 267 -16.98 2.15 19.72
CA HIS A 267 -18.37 2.52 20.01
C HIS A 267 -19.40 1.61 19.32
N TRP A 268 -19.11 1.07 18.13
CA TRP A 268 -19.98 0.09 17.49
C TRP A 268 -20.02 -1.21 18.31
N TRP A 269 -18.85 -1.76 18.66
CA TRP A 269 -18.74 -3.00 19.42
C TRP A 269 -19.49 -2.96 20.75
N ILE A 270 -19.32 -1.91 21.56
CA ILE A 270 -20.00 -1.80 22.86
C ILE A 270 -21.53 -1.70 22.74
N ASN A 271 -22.06 -1.26 21.60
CA ASN A 271 -23.50 -1.15 21.33
C ASN A 271 -24.07 -2.33 20.51
N SER A 272 -23.24 -3.19 19.93
CA SER A 272 -23.66 -4.30 19.05
C SER A 272 -24.39 -5.45 19.78
N GLY A 273 -24.27 -5.52 21.12
CA GLY A 273 -24.75 -6.66 21.91
C GLY A 273 -23.88 -7.93 21.80
N LEU A 274 -22.79 -7.90 21.03
CA LEU A 274 -21.88 -9.03 20.84
C LEU A 274 -20.89 -9.19 22.01
N PRO A 275 -20.48 -10.42 22.35
CA PRO A 275 -19.39 -10.69 23.29
C PRO A 275 -18.10 -9.92 23.00
N LEU A 276 -17.71 -9.02 23.91
CA LEU A 276 -16.52 -8.16 23.74
C LEU A 276 -15.22 -8.93 24.03
N LYS A 277 -14.52 -9.34 22.97
CA LYS A 277 -13.23 -10.03 23.02
C LYS A 277 -12.09 -9.03 22.80
N TYR A 278 -11.18 -8.87 23.76
CA TYR A 278 -10.01 -7.98 23.64
C TYR A 278 -8.90 -8.39 24.64
N SER A 279 -7.65 -8.06 24.31
CA SER A 279 -6.46 -8.42 25.10
C SER A 279 -5.78 -7.20 25.72
N VAL A 280 -4.55 -7.37 26.25
CA VAL A 280 -3.70 -6.24 26.68
C VAL A 280 -3.20 -5.40 25.50
N ARG A 281 -3.24 -5.95 24.27
CA ARG A 281 -2.77 -5.25 23.06
C ARG A 281 -3.57 -3.98 22.79
N ALA A 282 -4.89 -3.98 23.04
CA ALA A 282 -5.74 -2.82 22.84
C ALA A 282 -5.18 -1.52 23.47
N LEU A 283 -4.79 -1.55 24.76
CA LEU A 283 -4.25 -0.37 25.46
C LEU A 283 -2.73 -0.21 25.28
N ASN A 284 -1.98 -1.32 25.25
CA ASN A 284 -0.53 -1.27 25.07
C ASN A 284 -0.15 -0.63 23.73
N GLU A 285 -0.76 -1.11 22.65
CA GLU A 285 -0.43 -0.67 21.30
C GLU A 285 -1.11 0.67 20.97
N ALA A 286 -2.29 0.97 21.55
CA ALA A 286 -2.84 2.34 21.51
C ALA A 286 -1.86 3.36 22.14
N SER A 287 -1.08 2.95 23.15
CA SER A 287 -0.01 3.77 23.71
C SER A 287 1.20 3.85 22.77
N ARG A 288 1.62 2.72 22.17
CA ARG A 288 2.71 2.67 21.18
C ARG A 288 2.45 3.52 19.93
N TYR A 289 1.22 3.60 19.44
CA TYR A 289 0.85 4.31 18.21
C TYR A 289 0.18 5.68 18.43
N CYS A 290 0.40 6.30 19.59
CA CYS A 290 -0.10 7.64 19.95
C CYS A 290 -1.63 7.82 19.87
N ARG A 291 -2.42 6.77 20.14
CA ARG A 291 -3.89 6.78 20.05
C ARG A 291 -4.52 7.32 21.34
N ILE A 292 -4.19 8.56 21.70
CA ILE A 292 -4.69 9.23 22.91
C ILE A 292 -6.23 9.27 22.96
N ASN A 293 -6.90 9.40 21.80
CA ASN A 293 -8.35 9.30 21.68
C ASN A 293 -8.89 7.93 22.11
N VAL A 294 -8.21 6.83 21.74
CA VAL A 294 -8.54 5.46 22.15
C VAL A 294 -8.24 5.21 23.63
N LEU A 295 -7.13 5.74 24.15
CA LEU A 295 -6.83 5.66 25.59
C LEU A 295 -7.91 6.37 26.43
N HIS A 296 -8.34 7.56 25.99
CA HIS A 296 -9.50 8.25 26.57
C HIS A 296 -10.78 7.43 26.43
N TRP A 297 -11.05 6.84 25.26
CA TRP A 297 -12.24 6.00 25.04
C TRP A 297 -12.29 4.83 26.04
N TRP A 298 -11.21 4.04 26.12
CA TRP A 298 -11.13 2.91 27.05
C TRP A 298 -11.37 3.34 28.49
N LYS A 299 -10.73 4.42 28.94
CA LYS A 299 -10.90 4.96 30.31
C LYS A 299 -12.36 5.28 30.66
N HIS A 300 -13.19 5.66 29.68
CA HIS A 300 -14.60 6.04 29.89
C HIS A 300 -15.61 4.99 29.42
N SER A 301 -15.16 3.89 28.79
CA SER A 301 -16.02 2.82 28.26
C SER A 301 -16.73 1.98 29.33
N GLY A 302 -16.23 2.01 30.58
CA GLY A 302 -16.68 1.11 31.66
C GLY A 302 -16.17 -0.33 31.54
N LEU A 303 -15.39 -0.65 30.51
CA LEU A 303 -14.80 -1.97 30.31
C LEU A 303 -13.57 -2.20 31.20
N PRO A 304 -13.29 -3.45 31.66
CA PRO A 304 -12.06 -3.78 32.36
C PRO A 304 -10.80 -3.38 31.57
N LEU A 305 -9.99 -2.48 32.13
CA LEU A 305 -8.76 -2.00 31.50
C LEU A 305 -7.66 -3.06 31.60
N LYS A 306 -7.26 -3.63 30.45
CA LYS A 306 -6.19 -4.63 30.35
C LYS A 306 -4.97 -4.00 29.71
N TYR A 307 -3.89 -3.85 30.46
CA TYR A 307 -2.61 -3.32 29.99
C TYR A 307 -1.48 -3.78 30.91
N ASN A 308 -0.22 -3.60 30.49
CA ASN A 308 0.95 -3.87 31.31
C ASN A 308 2.08 -2.87 30.98
N GLU A 309 3.32 -3.16 31.39
CA GLU A 309 4.50 -2.30 31.19
C GLU A 309 4.75 -1.89 29.72
N TYR A 310 4.34 -2.71 28.75
CA TYR A 310 4.47 -2.39 27.32
C TYR A 310 3.71 -1.13 26.89
N ALA A 311 2.72 -0.65 27.66
CA ALA A 311 2.03 0.60 27.36
C ALA A 311 2.97 1.82 27.46
N LEU A 312 3.67 1.97 28.59
CA LEU A 312 4.59 3.09 28.80
C LEU A 312 5.94 2.86 28.10
N GLU A 313 6.34 1.60 27.93
CA GLU A 313 7.55 1.25 27.17
C GLU A 313 7.37 1.51 25.68
N GLY A 314 6.25 1.10 25.07
CA GLY A 314 5.94 1.36 23.66
C GLY A 314 5.76 2.86 23.36
N ALA A 315 5.18 3.62 24.29
CA ALA A 315 5.14 5.09 24.20
C ALA A 315 6.54 5.72 24.29
N SER A 316 7.43 5.17 25.12
CA SER A 316 8.82 5.64 25.24
C SER A 316 9.68 5.25 24.03
N GLU A 317 9.44 4.06 23.47
CA GLU A 317 10.06 3.49 22.27
C GLU A 317 9.81 4.33 21.01
N ASN A 318 8.68 5.06 20.94
CA ASN A 318 8.25 5.81 19.75
C ASN A 318 8.19 7.34 19.97
N GLY A 319 8.78 7.86 21.06
CA GLY A 319 8.88 9.31 21.28
C GLY A 319 7.58 9.98 21.74
N HIS A 320 6.61 9.22 22.29
CA HIS A 320 5.26 9.70 22.55
C HIS A 320 5.09 10.33 23.94
N VAL A 321 5.77 11.45 24.17
CA VAL A 321 5.68 12.24 25.42
C VAL A 321 4.23 12.57 25.80
N ALA A 322 3.36 12.88 24.83
CA ALA A 322 1.95 13.16 25.08
C ALA A 322 1.16 11.96 25.63
N VAL A 323 1.54 10.73 25.26
CA VAL A 323 0.95 9.50 25.81
C VAL A 323 1.47 9.24 27.23
N LEU A 324 2.76 9.48 27.49
CA LEU A 324 3.33 9.36 28.84
C LEU A 324 2.67 10.35 29.81
N GLU A 325 2.45 11.58 29.37
CA GLU A 325 1.72 12.59 30.14
C GLU A 325 0.24 12.21 30.33
N TRP A 326 -0.43 11.67 29.30
CA TRP A 326 -1.79 11.12 29.43
C TRP A 326 -1.85 10.03 30.51
N TRP A 327 -0.92 9.07 30.49
CA TRP A 327 -0.85 8.01 31.51
C TRP A 327 -0.66 8.60 32.89
N LYS A 328 0.28 9.54 33.06
CA LYS A 328 0.51 10.23 34.33
C LYS A 328 -0.73 10.97 34.85
N GLN A 329 -1.50 11.63 33.98
CA GLN A 329 -2.74 12.33 34.32
C GLN A 329 -3.96 11.40 34.44
N SER A 330 -3.87 10.16 33.96
CA SER A 330 -5.01 9.24 33.93
C SER A 330 -5.48 8.81 35.32
N GLY A 331 -4.58 8.79 36.32
CA GLY A 331 -4.82 8.20 37.64
C GLY A 331 -4.76 6.66 37.65
N LEU A 332 -4.41 6.03 36.53
CA LEU A 332 -4.21 4.59 36.42
C LEU A 332 -2.82 4.17 36.95
N PRO A 333 -2.65 2.95 37.46
CA PRO A 333 -1.34 2.40 37.83
C PRO A 333 -0.30 2.52 36.69
N LEU A 334 0.81 3.21 36.97
CA LEU A 334 1.90 3.43 36.02
C LEU A 334 2.87 2.24 36.04
N MET A 335 2.70 1.32 35.08
CA MET A 335 3.54 0.14 34.90
C MET A 335 4.61 0.40 33.84
N TYR A 336 5.87 0.18 34.19
CA TYR A 336 7.05 0.33 33.32
C TYR A 336 8.25 -0.39 33.95
N SER A 337 9.16 -0.92 33.14
CA SER A 337 10.47 -1.42 33.58
C SER A 337 11.61 -0.48 33.15
N GLU A 338 12.87 -0.92 33.27
CA GLU A 338 14.02 -0.27 32.66
C GLU A 338 13.96 -0.19 31.12
N TYR A 339 13.11 -0.99 30.47
CA TYR A 339 12.93 -0.95 29.02
C TYR A 339 12.38 0.41 28.54
N ALA A 340 11.66 1.17 29.37
CA ALA A 340 11.16 2.48 28.98
C ALA A 340 12.31 3.47 28.67
N LEU A 341 13.32 3.55 29.54
CA LEU A 341 14.51 4.39 29.31
C LEU A 341 15.47 3.77 28.30
N TYR A 342 15.55 2.44 28.21
CA TYR A 342 16.36 1.74 27.21
C TYR A 342 15.84 2.00 25.80
N SER A 343 14.54 1.77 25.54
CA SER A 343 13.93 1.95 24.23
C SER A 343 13.89 3.42 23.79
N ALA A 344 13.72 4.36 24.73
CA ALA A 344 13.88 5.78 24.44
C ALA A 344 15.32 6.16 24.06
N SER A 345 16.32 5.50 24.65
CA SER A 345 17.74 5.78 24.36
C SER A 345 18.16 5.23 22.99
N ILE A 346 17.77 4.01 22.62
CA ILE A 346 18.16 3.41 21.33
C ILE A 346 17.45 3.98 20.10
N ASN A 347 16.34 4.70 20.30
CA ASN A 347 15.58 5.40 19.26
C ASN A 347 15.76 6.93 19.34
N ASP A 348 16.79 7.39 20.09
CA ASP A 348 17.22 8.78 20.20
C ASP A 348 16.16 9.80 20.70
N HIS A 349 15.20 9.33 21.50
CA HIS A 349 14.09 10.12 22.07
C HIS A 349 14.51 10.89 23.34
N ILE A 350 15.36 11.89 23.17
CA ILE A 350 15.85 12.77 24.26
C ILE A 350 14.71 13.51 24.97
N ASP A 351 13.64 13.86 24.26
CA ASP A 351 12.44 14.48 24.80
C ASP A 351 11.70 13.56 25.80
N VAL A 352 11.61 12.26 25.49
CA VAL A 352 11.12 11.23 26.40
C VAL A 352 12.05 11.07 27.61
N LEU A 353 13.37 11.04 27.42
CA LEU A 353 14.33 10.98 28.54
C LEU A 353 14.20 12.20 29.47
N GLU A 354 14.06 13.41 28.90
CA GLU A 354 13.78 14.64 29.66
C GLU A 354 12.40 14.62 30.34
N TRP A 355 11.35 14.07 29.70
CA TRP A 355 10.05 13.88 30.35
C TRP A 355 10.17 12.95 31.54
N TRP A 356 10.79 11.78 31.39
CA TRP A 356 11.00 10.83 32.49
C TRP A 356 11.74 11.49 33.65
N LYS A 357 12.84 12.20 33.38
CA LYS A 357 13.61 12.96 34.37
C LYS A 357 12.79 14.04 35.10
N LYS A 358 11.86 14.72 34.41
CA LYS A 358 10.96 15.74 34.97
C LYS A 358 9.67 15.16 35.56
N SER A 359 9.36 13.89 35.29
CA SER A 359 8.06 13.28 35.62
C SER A 359 7.80 13.16 37.13
N GLY A 360 8.86 13.08 37.94
CA GLY A 360 8.81 12.73 39.36
C GLY A 360 8.73 11.22 39.62
N LEU A 361 8.75 10.39 38.58
CA LEU A 361 8.73 8.93 38.68
C LEU A 361 10.13 8.37 38.98
N ARG A 362 10.19 7.20 39.63
CA ARG A 362 11.45 6.50 39.88
C ARG A 362 12.04 6.01 38.57
N LEU A 363 13.14 6.62 38.14
CA LEU A 363 13.89 6.19 36.97
C LEU A 363 14.44 4.76 37.17
N LYS A 364 14.13 3.88 36.23
CA LYS A 364 14.62 2.50 36.16
C LYS A 364 15.56 2.39 34.97
N TYR A 365 16.82 2.08 35.20
CA TYR A 365 17.83 1.94 34.14
C TYR A 365 18.93 0.97 34.60
N THR A 366 19.68 0.44 33.64
CA THR A 366 20.85 -0.41 33.89
C THR A 366 22.04 0.12 33.09
N ARG A 367 23.25 -0.45 33.26
CA ARG A 367 24.39 -0.13 32.37
C ARG A 367 24.06 -0.29 30.89
N ARG A 368 23.22 -1.29 30.55
CA ARG A 368 22.75 -1.53 29.18
C ARG A 368 21.90 -0.38 28.63
N THR A 369 21.40 0.54 29.45
CA THR A 369 20.62 1.70 29.01
C THR A 369 21.49 2.78 28.38
N TYR A 370 22.74 2.94 28.81
CA TYR A 370 23.60 4.08 28.43
C TYR A 370 25.02 3.70 27.96
N GLU A 371 25.42 2.43 28.05
CA GLU A 371 26.70 1.90 27.51
C GLU A 371 26.53 1.24 26.12
N ILE A 372 25.48 1.61 25.39
CA ILE A 372 25.17 1.05 24.06
C ILE A 372 26.06 1.74 23.02
N LYS A 373 26.79 0.94 22.22
CA LYS A 373 27.78 1.43 21.24
C LYS A 373 27.22 2.23 20.07
N THR A 374 25.91 2.22 19.87
CA THR A 374 25.19 2.78 18.72
C THR A 374 24.29 3.95 19.08
N LEU A 375 24.40 4.52 20.28
CA LEU A 375 23.63 5.70 20.68
C LEU A 375 24.14 6.94 19.94
N ASP A 376 23.22 7.86 19.65
CA ASP A 376 23.56 9.20 19.22
C ASP A 376 24.40 9.98 20.28
N GLU A 377 25.22 10.91 19.80
CA GLU A 377 26.11 11.70 20.66
C GLU A 377 25.37 12.55 21.70
N ASP A 378 24.21 13.12 21.35
CA ASP A 378 23.42 13.92 22.29
C ASP A 378 22.71 13.04 23.33
N VAL A 379 22.34 11.79 23.00
CA VAL A 379 21.85 10.80 23.98
C VAL A 379 22.96 10.38 24.95
N ILE A 380 24.18 10.13 24.45
CA ILE A 380 25.34 9.82 25.29
C ILE A 380 25.66 10.99 26.24
N LYS A 381 25.62 12.22 25.73
CA LYS A 381 25.83 13.46 26.47
C LYS A 381 24.72 13.70 27.51
N TRP A 382 23.47 13.39 27.17
CA TRP A 382 22.35 13.42 28.10
C TRP A 382 22.59 12.48 29.28
N TRP A 383 22.93 11.21 29.01
CA TRP A 383 23.21 10.22 30.06
C TRP A 383 24.41 10.59 30.92
N LYS A 384 25.51 11.09 30.33
CA LYS A 384 26.67 11.59 31.08
C LYS A 384 26.28 12.71 32.05
N ASN A 385 25.54 13.72 31.57
CA ASN A 385 25.07 14.84 32.38
C ASN A 385 24.11 14.38 33.49
N PHE A 386 23.20 13.46 33.18
CA PHE A 386 22.26 12.89 34.15
C PHE A 386 22.99 12.11 35.26
N LEU A 387 23.92 11.21 34.90
CA LEU A 387 24.67 10.40 35.86
C LEU A 387 25.63 11.22 36.73
N LEU A 388 26.22 12.30 36.19
CA LEU A 388 27.00 13.27 36.98
C LEU A 388 26.15 13.92 38.10
N LEU A 389 24.93 14.35 37.77
CA LEU A 389 24.01 14.95 38.76
C LEU A 389 23.49 13.92 39.77
N ALA A 390 23.21 12.69 39.34
CA ALA A 390 22.77 11.60 40.20
C ALA A 390 23.86 11.16 41.20
N ASN A 391 25.12 11.11 40.78
CA ASN A 391 26.23 10.78 41.68
C ASN A 391 26.51 11.89 42.70
N ASN A 392 26.37 13.16 42.31
CA ASN A 392 26.54 14.29 43.22
C ASN A 392 25.42 14.42 44.27
N THR A 393 24.23 13.87 44.00
CA THR A 393 23.09 13.86 44.94
C THR A 393 23.08 12.66 45.90
N LEU A 394 24.04 11.75 45.80
CA LEU A 394 24.28 10.65 46.76
C LEU A 394 25.15 11.05 47.97
N THR A 395 25.34 12.35 48.19
CA THR A 395 26.06 12.90 49.35
C THR A 395 25.14 13.81 50.17
N ILE A 396 25.17 13.62 51.49
CA ILE A 396 24.39 14.34 52.53
C ILE A 396 22.94 13.85 52.67
N TYR A 397 22.75 12.78 53.45
CA TYR A 397 22.12 12.84 54.77
C TYR A 397 22.73 11.77 55.69
#